data_AF-A0A2G2YMA2-F1
#
_entry.id   AF-A0A2G2YMA2-F1
#
_cell.length_a   1.000
_cell.length_b   1.000
_cell.length_c   1.000
_cell.angle_alpha   90.00
_cell.angle_beta   90.00
_cell.angle_gamma   90.00
#
_symmetry.space_group_name_H-M   'P 1'
#
loop_
_entity.id
_entity.type
_entity.pdbx_description
1 polymer ?
#
loop_
_entity_poly.entity_id
_entity_poly.type
_entity_poly.pdbx_seq_one_letter_code
_entity_poly.pdbx_strand_id
1 'polypeptide(L)' 'MANLFDVQYVDENAQQIIGRLDCGPFLATYAEYLSDGLQVPNDGLDVGLLRKRYAALLWKYGEAKSQNLYATDIKDP' A
#
# COMPACT_ATOMS: atom_id res chain seq x y z
N MET A 1 30.88 18.87 4.71
CA MET A 1 29.72 18.70 3.80
C MET A 1 28.76 17.77 4.51
N ALA A 2 27.67 18.31 5.07
CA ALA A 2 26.67 17.48 5.74
C ALA A 2 25.70 16.94 4.68
N ASN A 3 25.50 15.63 4.64
CA ASN A 3 24.43 15.06 3.84
C ASN A 3 23.10 15.61 4.35
N LEU A 4 22.24 16.09 3.44
CA LEU A 4 20.96 16.72 3.76
C LEU A 4 19.91 15.71 4.27
N PHE A 5 20.18 14.42 4.10
CA PHE A 5 19.25 13.34 4.44
C PHE A 5 19.90 12.38 5.42
N ASP A 6 19.19 12.12 6.52
CA ASP A 6 19.48 11.01 7.42
C ASP A 6 18.95 9.72 6.78
N VAL A 7 19.85 8.76 6.52
CA VAL A 7 19.50 7.47 5.93
C VAL A 7 19.65 6.42 7.01
N GLN A 8 18.53 5.83 7.42
CA GLN A 8 18.51 4.76 8.42
C GLN A 8 18.38 3.41 7.73
N TYR A 9 19.25 2.48 8.10
CA TYR A 9 19.17 1.08 7.68
C TYR A 9 18.42 0.30 8.75
N VAL A 10 17.36 -0.41 8.36
CA VAL A 10 16.54 -1.22 9.27
C VAL A 10 16.84 -2.69 9.01
N ASP A 11 17.57 -3.33 9.92
CA ASP A 11 18.16 -4.67 9.75
C ASP A 11 17.25 -5.84 10.18
N GLU A 12 16.02 -5.58 10.61
CA GLU A 12 15.08 -6.62 11.09
C GLU A 12 13.71 -6.55 10.41
N ASN A 13 13.65 -5.98 9.21
CA ASN A 13 12.41 -6.01 8.44
C ASN A 13 12.11 -7.44 8.00
N ALA A 14 10.93 -7.95 8.35
CA ALA A 14 10.45 -9.22 7.87
C ALA A 14 10.53 -9.28 6.33
N GLN A 15 11.39 -10.12 5.78
CA GLN A 15 11.55 -10.21 4.34
C GLN A 15 10.43 -11.06 3.74
N GLN A 16 9.95 -10.67 2.57
CA GLN A 16 9.06 -11.53 1.81
C GLN A 16 9.77 -12.86 1.47
N ILE A 17 9.11 -13.99 1.68
CA ILE A 17 9.64 -15.31 1.32
C ILE A 17 9.99 -15.31 -0.19
N ILE A 18 11.24 -15.70 -0.49
CA ILE A 18 11.78 -15.78 -1.86
C ILE A 18 10.84 -16.62 -2.74
N GLY A 19 10.46 -16.09 -3.90
CA GLY A 19 9.56 -16.75 -4.86
C GLY A 19 8.08 -16.35 -4.73
N ARG A 20 7.74 -15.45 -3.81
CA ARG A 20 6.37 -14.93 -3.67
C ARG A 20 6.14 -13.70 -4.57
N LEU A 21 5.07 -13.71 -5.36
CA LEU A 21 4.70 -12.61 -6.28
C LEU A 21 3.99 -11.42 -5.60
N ASP A 22 4.01 -11.32 -4.27
CA ASP A 22 3.27 -10.31 -3.49
C ASP A 22 4.09 -9.06 -3.13
N CYS A 23 5.14 -8.76 -3.90
CA CYS A 23 6.08 -7.68 -3.57
C CYS A 23 5.39 -6.31 -3.55
N GLY A 24 4.43 -6.07 -4.45
CA GLY A 24 3.65 -4.82 -4.51
C GLY A 24 2.86 -4.53 -3.24
N PRO A 25 1.90 -5.40 -2.83
CA PRO A 25 1.15 -5.23 -1.59
C PRO A 25 2.04 -5.13 -0.34
N PHE A 26 3.15 -5.88 -0.32
CA PHE A 26 4.11 -5.83 0.77
C PHE A 26 4.78 -4.45 0.90
N LEU A 27 5.31 -3.91 -0.19
CA LEU A 27 5.95 -2.59 -0.21
C LEU A 27 4.97 -1.45 0.06
N ALA A 28 3.76 -1.52 -0.50
CA ALA A 28 2.75 -0.49 -0.30
C ALA A 28 2.30 -0.41 1.17
N THR A 29 2.26 -1.54 1.86
CA THR A 29 1.99 -1.59 3.31
C THR A 29 3.15 -1.01 4.12
N TYR A 30 4.39 -1.32 3.73
CA TYR A 30 5.57 -0.75 4.38
C TYR A 30 5.59 0.78 4.28
N ALA A 31 5.27 1.31 3.09
CA ALA A 31 5.13 2.74 2.86
C ALA A 31 4.01 3.38 3.71
N GLU A 32 2.86 2.70 3.84
CA GLU A 32 1.73 3.16 4.67
C GLU A 32 2.13 3.25 6.16
N TYR A 33 2.78 2.20 6.70
CA TYR A 33 3.26 2.21 8.09
C TYR A 33 4.25 3.35 8.35
N LEU A 34 5.21 3.54 7.46
CA LEU A 34 6.17 4.63 7.57
C LEU A 34 5.51 6.01 7.43
N SER A 35 4.53 6.17 6.54
CA SER A 35 3.81 7.43 6.39
C SER A 35 2.95 7.77 7.61
N ASP A 36 2.42 6.75 8.28
CA ASP A 36 1.65 6.88 9.51
C ASP A 36 2.55 7.03 10.76
N GLY A 37 3.88 6.95 10.60
CA GLY A 37 4.85 6.98 11.70
C GLY A 37 4.80 5.74 12.59
N LEU A 38 4.20 4.65 12.11
CA LEU A 38 4.08 3.38 12.82
C LEU A 38 5.33 2.53 12.62
N GLN A 39 5.73 1.80 13.67
CA GLN A 39 6.76 0.78 13.54
C GLN A 39 6.25 -0.38 12.70
N VAL A 40 7.08 -0.80 11.74
CA VAL A 40 6.76 -1.95 10.90
C VAL A 40 6.85 -3.22 11.74
N PRO A 41 5.84 -4.12 11.70
CA PRO A 41 5.87 -5.35 12.47
C PRO A 41 7.00 -6.29 12.01
N ASN A 42 7.83 -6.75 12.95
CA ASN A 42 8.94 -7.68 12.69
C ASN A 42 8.46 -9.13 12.49
N ASP A 43 7.23 -9.45 12.88
CA ASP A 43 6.60 -10.77 12.82
C ASP A 43 6.04 -11.16 11.43
N GLY A 44 6.29 -10.30 10.43
CA GLY A 44 5.86 -10.52 9.06
C GLY A 44 4.45 -10.03 8.81
N LEU A 45 4.29 -9.25 7.75
CA LEU A 45 2.98 -8.78 7.32
C LEU A 45 2.13 -9.99 6.85
N ASP A 46 0.94 -10.17 7.42
CA ASP A 46 -0.03 -11.16 6.92
C ASP A 46 -0.49 -10.76 5.52
N VAL A 47 0.20 -11.31 4.52
CA VAL A 47 -0.08 -11.03 3.12
C VAL A 47 -1.48 -11.48 2.71
N GLY A 48 -2.08 -12.47 3.39
CA GLY A 48 -3.46 -12.86 3.16
C GLY A 48 -4.43 -11.74 3.55
N LEU A 49 -4.20 -11.13 4.71
CA LEU A 49 -4.94 -9.94 5.17
C LEU A 49 -4.69 -8.73 4.26
N LEU A 50 -3.45 -8.48 3.86
CA LEU A 50 -3.11 -7.36 2.96
C LEU A 50 -3.80 -7.48 1.61
N ARG A 51 -3.76 -8.66 0.99
CA ARG A 51 -4.46 -8.91 -0.28
C ARG A 51 -5.96 -8.61 -0.16
N LYS A 52 -6.60 -9.03 0.94
CA LYS A 52 -8.03 -8.73 1.19
C LYS A 52 -8.28 -7.24 1.34
N ARG A 53 -7.44 -6.52 2.09
CA ARG A 53 -7.55 -5.07 2.28
C ARG A 53 -7.41 -4.33 0.96
N TYR A 54 -6.37 -4.62 0.17
CA TYR A 54 -6.17 -4.01 -1.14
C TYR A 54 -7.30 -4.35 -2.11
N ALA A 55 -7.77 -5.60 -2.14
CA ALA A 55 -8.92 -5.99 -2.97
C ALA A 55 -10.19 -5.18 -2.62
N ALA A 56 -10.47 -5.00 -1.33
CA ALA A 56 -11.62 -4.19 -0.88
C ALA A 56 -11.47 -2.71 -1.23
N LEU A 57 -10.26 -2.15 -1.10
CA LEU A 57 -9.97 -0.76 -1.47
C LEU A 57 -10.11 -0.56 -2.99
N LEU A 58 -9.55 -1.45 -3.81
CA LEU A 58 -9.67 -1.40 -5.26
C LEU A 58 -11.13 -1.53 -5.70
N TRP A 59 -11.90 -2.41 -5.07
CA TRP A 59 -13.34 -2.55 -5.33
C TRP A 59 -14.08 -1.23 -5.09
N LYS A 60 -13.91 -0.63 -3.90
CA LYS A 60 -14.54 0.66 -3.55
C LYS A 60 -14.12 1.79 -4.49
N TYR A 61 -12.86 1.83 -4.88
CA TYR A 61 -12.38 2.81 -5.86
C TYR A 61 -13.06 2.60 -7.23
N GLY A 62 -13.21 1.35 -7.67
CA GLY A 62 -13.94 1.01 -8.89
C GLY A 62 -15.40 1.49 -8.87
N GLU A 63 -16.10 1.28 -7.75
CA GLU A 63 -17.47 1.75 -7.54
C GLU A 63 -17.55 3.29 -7.55
N ALA A 64 -16.68 3.97 -6.82
CA ALA A 64 -16.66 5.43 -6.79
C ALA A 64 -16.31 6.02 -8.17
N LYS A 65 -15.38 5.40 -8.90
CA LYS A 65 -15.00 5.84 -10.24
C LYS A 65 -16.13 5.65 -11.24
N SER A 66 -16.87 4.53 -11.19
CA SER A 66 -18.02 4.32 -12.08
C SER A 66 -19.14 5.32 -11.78
N GLN A 67 -19.44 5.57 -10.50
CA GLN A 67 -20.43 6.58 -10.10
C GLN A 67 -20.05 8.00 -10.57
N ASN A 68 -18.78 8.39 -10.43
CA ASN A 68 -18.31 9.70 -10.88
C ASN A 68 -18.37 9.84 -12.42
N LEU A 69 -18.07 8.78 -13.17
CA LEU A 69 -18.19 8.78 -14.64
C LEU A 69 -19.65 8.95 -15.09
N TYR A 70 -20.59 8.25 -14.44
CA TYR A 70 -22.03 8.44 -14.69
C TYR A 70 -22.50 9.86 -14.34
N ALA A 71 -21.97 10.47 -13.27
CA ALA A 71 -22.34 11.83 -12.88
C ALA A 71 -21.84 12.90 -13.88
N THR A 72 -20.70 12.67 -14.54
CA THR A 72 -20.18 13.57 -15.59
C THR A 72 -20.91 13.44 -16.92
N ASP A 73 -21.41 12.25 -17.27
CA ASP A 73 -22.09 11.99 -18.55
C ASP A 73 -23.49 12.64 -18.63
N ILE A 74 -24.12 12.94 -17.48
CA ILE A 74 -25.47 13.54 -17.40
C ILE A 74 -25.43 15.07 -17.68
N LYS A 75 -24.24 15.67 -17.84
CA LYS A 75 -24.09 17.12 -18.01
C LYS A 75 -23.61 17.58 -19.39
N ASP A 76 -23.41 16.68 -20.35
CA ASP A 76 -23.22 17.11 -21.75
C ASP A 76 -24.60 17.30 -22.42
N PRO A 77 -24.96 18.52 -22.88
CA PRO A 77 -26.25 18.84 -23.49
C PRO A 77 -26.40 18.32 -24.93
#